data_AF-A0A2N3E4F0-F1
#
_entry.id   AF-A0A2N3E4F0-F1
#
_cell.length_a   1.000
_cell.length_b   1.000
_cell.length_c   1.000
_cell.angle_alpha   90.00
_cell.angle_beta   90.00
_cell.angle_gamma   90.00
#
_symmetry.space_group_name_H-M   'P 1'
#
loop_
_entity.id
_entity.type
_entity.pdbx_description
1 polymer ?
#
loop_
_entity_poly.entity_id
_entity_poly.type
_entity_poly.pdbx_seq_one_letter_code
_entity_poly.pdbx_strand_id
1 'polypeptide(L)'
;MALLAPSALAVESDWQAVDGDWFAPANWSAGLPGLLDIARIDNAGSARIAAPGALAQALIIGDSGSGFVELAPGGVLDVGSGTGTIELARGVGSIGTLTISGDAAGTIRAGQIHGDSGSAVLNFAHSDSGY
;
A
#
# COMPACT_ATOMS: atom_id res chain seq x y z
N MET A 1 -32.11 22.82 6.62
CA MET A 1 -31.55 21.87 7.60
C MET A 1 -30.28 21.31 6.97
N ALA A 2 -29.12 21.85 7.33
CA ALA A 2 -27.86 21.36 6.79
C ALA A 2 -27.47 20.10 7.58
N LEU A 3 -27.46 18.95 6.89
CA LEU A 3 -26.92 17.72 7.43
C LEU A 3 -25.39 17.89 7.51
N LEU A 4 -24.89 18.18 8.70
CA LEU A 4 -23.46 18.07 9.00
C LEU A 4 -23.11 16.58 8.89
N ALA A 5 -22.46 16.19 7.79
CA ALA A 5 -21.81 14.88 7.71
C ALA A 5 -20.70 14.85 8.78
N PRO A 6 -20.58 13.80 9.60
CA PRO A 6 -19.46 13.67 10.51
C PRO A 6 -18.17 13.66 9.68
N SER A 7 -17.21 14.51 10.03
CA SER A 7 -15.85 14.40 9.52
C SER A 7 -15.32 13.03 9.93
N ALA A 8 -15.18 12.09 8.99
CA ALA A 8 -14.43 10.87 9.25
C ALA A 8 -12.99 11.30 9.55
N LEU A 9 -12.52 11.04 10.77
CA LEU A 9 -11.10 11.22 11.11
C LEU A 9 -10.30 10.19 10.32
N ALA A 10 -9.08 10.56 9.91
CA ALA A 10 -8.14 9.60 9.36
C ALA A 10 -7.95 8.44 10.34
N VAL A 11 -8.19 7.21 9.90
CA VAL A 11 -7.94 6.00 10.69
C VAL A 11 -6.68 5.33 10.18
N GLU A 12 -5.84 4.84 11.09
CA GLU A 12 -4.78 3.91 10.75
C GLU A 12 -5.38 2.50 10.68
N SER A 13 -5.20 1.83 9.54
CA SER A 13 -5.67 0.48 9.31
C SER A 13 -4.47 -0.40 8.99
N ASP A 14 -4.21 -1.36 9.87
CA ASP A 14 -3.04 -2.23 9.82
C ASP A 14 -3.39 -3.55 9.14
N TRP A 15 -2.49 -4.03 8.29
CA TRP A 15 -2.56 -5.36 7.71
C TRP A 15 -2.32 -6.43 8.76
N GLN A 16 -3.15 -7.48 8.73
CA GLN A 16 -3.17 -8.54 9.74
C GLN A 16 -2.90 -9.93 9.15
N ALA A 17 -3.06 -10.10 7.83
CA ALA A 17 -2.86 -11.39 7.18
C ALA A 17 -1.37 -11.69 6.95
N VAL A 18 -1.04 -12.99 6.86
CA VAL A 18 0.29 -13.43 6.42
C VAL A 18 0.44 -13.16 4.93
N ASP A 19 -0.50 -13.62 4.11
CA ASP A 19 -0.62 -13.26 2.70
C ASP A 19 -2.10 -13.10 2.39
N GLY A 20 -2.46 -12.14 1.54
CA GLY A 20 -3.87 -11.92 1.25
C GLY A 20 -4.18 -10.85 0.21
N ASP A 21 -5.45 -10.83 -0.18
CA ASP A 21 -6.01 -9.81 -1.07
C ASP A 21 -6.23 -8.50 -0.30
N TRP A 22 -5.70 -7.40 -0.85
CA TRP A 22 -5.93 -6.04 -0.33
C TRP A 22 -7.41 -5.75 -0.11
N PHE A 23 -8.28 -6.27 -0.99
CA PHE A 23 -9.71 -5.99 -1.00
C PHE A 23 -10.52 -6.77 0.04
N ALA A 24 -9.90 -7.69 0.78
CA ALA A 24 -10.59 -8.41 1.85
C ALA A 24 -10.57 -7.57 3.15
N PRO A 25 -11.71 -7.01 3.61
CA PRO A 25 -11.72 -6.11 4.77
C PRO A 25 -11.25 -6.79 6.05
N ALA A 26 -11.38 -8.11 6.15
CA ALA A 26 -10.92 -8.90 7.29
C ALA A 26 -9.39 -8.99 7.41
N ASN A 27 -8.64 -8.61 6.36
CA ASN A 27 -7.17 -8.52 6.42
C ASN A 27 -6.69 -7.22 7.07
N TRP A 28 -7.60 -6.29 7.40
CA TRP A 28 -7.30 -4.96 7.90
C TRP A 28 -7.91 -4.71 9.28
N SER A 29 -7.15 -4.14 10.19
CA SER A 29 -7.56 -3.92 11.60
C SER A 29 -8.76 -2.99 11.75
N ALA A 30 -8.94 -2.03 10.83
CA ALA A 30 -10.05 -1.09 10.82
C ALA A 30 -10.95 -1.21 9.57
N GLY A 31 -10.91 -2.37 8.89
CA GLY A 31 -11.54 -2.55 7.60
C GLY A 31 -10.74 -1.94 6.45
N LEU A 32 -11.31 -2.01 5.24
CA LEU A 32 -10.62 -1.62 4.01
C LEU A 32 -10.22 -0.13 4.05
N PRO A 33 -8.94 0.22 3.86
CA PRO A 33 -8.50 1.61 3.88
C PRO A 33 -9.13 2.43 2.74
N GLY A 34 -9.51 3.68 3.04
CA GLY A 34 -9.99 4.68 2.10
C GLY A 34 -9.00 5.83 1.88
N LEU A 35 -9.41 6.83 1.10
CA LEU A 35 -8.56 7.99 0.73
C LEU A 35 -8.20 8.93 1.89
N LEU A 36 -8.79 8.73 3.08
CA LEU A 36 -8.47 9.49 4.29
C LEU A 36 -7.63 8.67 5.28
N ASP A 37 -7.43 7.38 5.02
CA ASP A 37 -6.89 6.43 5.99
C ASP A 37 -5.41 6.15 5.73
N ILE A 38 -4.66 5.88 6.79
CA ILE A 38 -3.28 5.40 6.68
C ILE A 38 -3.35 3.88 6.59
N ALA A 39 -2.86 3.31 5.50
CA ALA A 39 -2.70 1.87 5.37
C ALA A 39 -1.28 1.49 5.79
N ARG A 40 -1.13 0.59 6.75
CA ARG A 40 0.19 0.13 7.21
C ARG A 40 0.33 -1.38 7.12
N ILE A 41 1.44 -1.83 6.53
CA ILE A 41 1.81 -3.25 6.44
C ILE A 41 3.15 -3.40 7.17
N ASP A 42 3.12 -3.92 8.40
CA ASP A 42 4.30 -4.06 9.27
C ASP A 42 4.40 -5.43 9.97
N ASN A 43 3.60 -6.40 9.54
CA ASN A 43 3.44 -7.71 10.19
C ASN A 43 4.21 -8.84 9.48
N ALA A 44 5.19 -8.50 8.63
CA ALA A 44 5.90 -9.38 7.70
C ALA A 44 5.04 -10.07 6.64
N GLY A 45 3.77 -9.67 6.51
CA GLY A 45 2.85 -10.23 5.52
C GLY A 45 2.85 -9.51 4.18
N SER A 46 2.23 -10.15 3.19
CA SER A 46 2.10 -9.64 1.81
C SER A 46 0.66 -9.27 1.47
N ALA A 47 0.44 -8.01 1.10
CA ALA A 47 -0.83 -7.56 0.53
C ALA A 47 -0.76 -7.55 -1.00
N ARG A 48 -1.70 -8.23 -1.66
CA ARG A 48 -1.78 -8.31 -3.11
C ARG A 48 -2.90 -7.43 -3.66
N ILE A 49 -2.57 -6.59 -4.65
CA ILE A 49 -3.51 -5.72 -5.36
C ILE A 49 -3.58 -6.20 -6.81
N ALA A 50 -4.69 -6.84 -7.18
CA ALA A 50 -4.89 -7.42 -8.51
C ALA A 50 -6.08 -6.83 -9.29
N ALA A 51 -6.67 -5.75 -8.77
CA ALA A 51 -7.76 -5.03 -9.39
C ALA A 51 -7.67 -3.53 -9.05
N PRO A 52 -8.42 -2.66 -9.73
CA PRO A 52 -8.54 -1.26 -9.35
C PRO A 52 -9.32 -1.06 -8.05
N GLY A 53 -9.00 0.01 -7.32
CA GLY A 53 -9.76 0.47 -6.16
C GLY A 53 -9.05 0.30 -4.82
N ALA A 54 -7.76 -0.04 -4.80
CA ALA A 54 -6.96 0.01 -3.58
C ALA A 54 -6.68 1.48 -3.24
N LEU A 55 -7.16 1.94 -2.09
CA LEU A 55 -7.10 3.33 -1.66
C LEU A 55 -6.32 3.45 -0.36
N ALA A 56 -5.62 4.57 -0.19
CA ALA A 56 -5.09 5.04 1.09
C ALA A 56 -4.86 6.56 1.01
N GLN A 57 -4.75 7.27 2.12
CA GLN A 57 -4.17 8.62 2.18
C GLN A 57 -2.64 8.56 2.13
N ALA A 58 -2.07 7.62 2.87
CA ALA A 58 -0.66 7.28 2.91
C ALA A 58 -0.51 5.77 3.05
N LEU A 59 0.53 5.20 2.46
CA LEU A 59 0.85 3.79 2.57
C LEU A 59 2.24 3.62 3.18
N ILE A 60 2.32 2.81 4.24
CA ILE A 60 3.55 2.50 4.94
C ILE A 60 3.81 1.01 4.79
N ILE A 61 4.96 0.65 4.24
CA ILE A 61 5.38 -0.74 4.00
C ILE A 61 6.69 -0.98 4.76
N GLY A 62 6.64 -1.74 5.84
CA GLY A 62 7.74 -1.89 6.79
C GLY A 62 7.96 -0.58 7.57
N ASP A 63 7.28 -0.43 8.69
CA ASP A 63 7.42 0.71 9.61
C ASP A 63 8.55 0.44 10.61
N SER A 64 8.33 -0.51 11.53
CA SER A 64 9.33 -0.97 12.50
C SER A 64 9.76 -2.43 12.26
N GLY A 65 8.90 -3.20 11.61
CA GLY A 65 9.10 -4.56 11.16
C GLY A 65 9.23 -4.65 9.64
N SER A 66 8.59 -5.65 9.04
CA SER A 66 8.64 -5.89 7.61
C SER A 66 7.26 -5.80 6.98
N GLY A 67 7.20 -5.36 5.73
CA GLY A 67 5.98 -5.36 4.95
C GLY A 67 6.23 -5.58 3.47
N PHE A 68 5.25 -6.18 2.80
CA PHE A 68 5.34 -6.50 1.40
C PHE A 68 4.02 -6.14 0.69
N VAL A 69 4.13 -5.47 -0.45
CA VAL A 69 2.99 -5.23 -1.35
C VAL A 69 3.34 -5.76 -2.73
N GLU A 70 2.44 -6.56 -3.30
CA GLU A 70 2.46 -6.95 -4.70
C GLU A 70 1.37 -6.19 -5.45
N LEU A 71 1.76 -5.35 -6.41
CA LEU A 71 0.88 -4.80 -7.41
C LEU A 71 0.92 -5.69 -8.65
N ALA A 72 -0.09 -6.55 -8.76
CA ALA A 72 -0.23 -7.51 -9.84
C ALA A 72 -0.83 -6.87 -11.12
N PRO A 73 -0.82 -7.57 -12.27
CA PRO A 73 -1.42 -7.08 -13.50
C PRO A 73 -2.87 -6.61 -13.32
N GLY A 74 -3.17 -5.40 -13.81
CA GLY A 74 -4.50 -4.78 -13.66
C GLY A 74 -4.78 -4.16 -12.28
N GLY A 75 -3.87 -4.31 -11.31
CA GLY A 75 -3.94 -3.62 -10.04
C GLY A 75 -3.79 -2.10 -10.18
N VAL A 76 -4.60 -1.35 -9.43
CA VAL A 76 -4.45 0.11 -9.30
C VAL A 76 -4.46 0.49 -7.83
N LEU A 77 -3.33 1.03 -7.37
CA LEU A 77 -3.17 1.63 -6.05
C LEU A 77 -3.24 3.15 -6.18
N ASP A 78 -4.17 3.78 -5.47
CA ASP A 78 -4.33 5.24 -5.42
C ASP A 78 -4.09 5.75 -3.99
N VAL A 79 -3.03 6.53 -3.83
CA VAL A 79 -2.57 7.07 -2.56
C VAL A 79 -2.77 8.59 -2.56
N GLY A 80 -3.69 9.04 -1.71
CA GLY A 80 -4.07 10.44 -1.56
C GLY A 80 -4.60 11.06 -2.86
N SER A 81 -5.34 10.32 -3.69
CA SER A 81 -5.80 10.81 -5.01
C SER A 81 -4.64 11.24 -5.91
N GLY A 82 -3.52 10.52 -5.85
CA GLY A 82 -2.29 10.83 -6.57
C GLY A 82 -1.39 11.89 -5.94
N THR A 83 -1.72 12.41 -4.75
CA THR A 83 -0.85 13.36 -4.03
C THR A 83 -0.28 12.81 -2.73
N GLY A 84 -0.67 11.59 -2.33
CA GLY A 84 -0.22 10.94 -1.10
C GLY A 84 1.17 10.31 -1.23
N THR A 85 1.65 9.77 -0.11
CA THR A 85 3.02 9.23 0.03
C THR A 85 3.00 7.72 0.23
N ILE A 86 3.94 7.04 -0.43
CA ILE A 86 4.30 5.66 -0.14
C ILE A 86 5.68 5.65 0.52
N GLU A 87 5.73 5.17 1.76
CA GLU A 87 6.94 5.05 2.57
C GLU A 87 7.38 3.60 2.66
N LEU A 88 8.64 3.34 2.32
CA LEU A 88 9.23 2.00 2.36
C LEU A 88 10.32 1.97 3.45
N ALA A 89 10.23 0.99 4.34
CA ALA A 89 11.25 0.69 5.34
C ALA A 89 11.58 1.91 6.24
N ARG A 90 10.58 2.40 6.99
CA ARG A 90 10.68 3.64 7.76
C ARG A 90 11.77 3.58 8.83
N GLY A 91 11.79 2.50 9.61
CA GLY A 91 12.68 2.32 10.76
C GLY A 91 14.00 1.59 10.44
N VAL A 92 15.03 1.84 11.24
CA VAL A 92 16.32 1.15 11.10
C VAL A 92 16.12 -0.35 11.29
N GLY A 93 16.58 -1.15 10.32
CA GLY A 93 16.42 -2.60 10.33
C GLY A 93 15.06 -3.12 9.82
N SER A 94 14.12 -2.23 9.49
CA SER A 94 12.87 -2.59 8.82
C SER A 94 13.10 -2.98 7.36
N ILE A 95 12.15 -3.71 6.77
CA ILE A 95 12.16 -4.07 5.35
C ILE A 95 10.83 -3.66 4.74
N GLY A 96 10.88 -2.83 3.70
CA GLY A 96 9.72 -2.38 2.96
C GLY A 96 9.86 -2.71 1.50
N THR A 97 9.04 -3.62 0.98
CA THR A 97 9.09 -4.00 -0.43
C THR A 97 7.77 -3.70 -1.13
N LEU A 98 7.85 -2.92 -2.20
CA LEU A 98 6.79 -2.78 -3.18
C LEU A 98 7.23 -3.44 -4.48
N THR A 99 6.53 -4.49 -4.88
CA THR A 99 6.77 -5.20 -6.14
C THR A 99 5.66 -4.90 -7.13
N ILE A 100 6.02 -4.52 -8.36
CA ILE A 100 5.12 -4.44 -9.50
C ILE A 100 5.41 -5.68 -10.36
N SER A 101 4.46 -6.61 -10.45
CA SER A 101 4.67 -7.93 -11.04
C SER A 101 3.88 -8.13 -12.35
N GLY A 102 4.38 -9.05 -13.17
CA GLY A 102 3.73 -9.51 -14.39
C GLY A 102 3.99 -8.65 -15.62
N ASP A 103 3.42 -9.08 -16.75
CA ASP A 103 3.75 -8.53 -18.08
C ASP A 103 2.83 -7.38 -18.51
N ALA A 104 1.74 -7.16 -17.77
CA ALA A 104 0.91 -5.97 -17.94
C ALA A 104 1.09 -5.05 -16.74
N ALA A 105 1.30 -3.76 -17.01
CA ALA A 105 1.59 -2.78 -15.98
C ALA A 105 0.43 -2.66 -14.97
N GLY A 106 0.75 -2.81 -13.68
CA GLY A 106 -0.04 -2.22 -12.61
C GLY A 106 0.13 -0.69 -12.61
N THR A 107 -0.80 0.04 -11.99
CA THR A 107 -0.71 1.50 -11.86
C THR A 107 -0.61 1.93 -10.41
N ILE A 108 0.38 2.76 -10.10
CA ILE A 108 0.47 3.49 -8.83
C ILE A 108 0.15 4.96 -9.11
N ARG A 109 -0.77 5.54 -8.34
CA ARG A 109 -1.06 6.97 -8.32
C ARG A 109 -0.67 7.51 -6.95
N ALA A 110 0.49 8.13 -6.85
CA ALA A 110 1.00 8.74 -5.64
C ALA A 110 1.80 9.99 -5.99
N GLY A 111 1.91 10.93 -5.05
CA GLY A 111 2.74 12.12 -5.22
C GLY A 111 4.22 11.80 -5.02
N GLN A 112 4.52 10.80 -4.19
CA GLN A 112 5.87 10.38 -3.87
C GLN A 112 5.93 8.91 -3.46
N ILE A 113 7.02 8.25 -3.84
CA ILE A 113 7.45 6.97 -3.29
C ILE A 113 8.88 7.16 -2.81
N HIS A 114 9.18 6.84 -1.55
CA HIS A 114 10.55 6.93 -1.04
C HIS A 114 10.85 5.83 -0.03
N GLY A 115 12.12 5.45 0.02
CA GLY A 115 12.69 4.69 1.13
C GLY A 115 13.11 5.62 2.27
N ASP A 116 13.27 5.05 3.46
CA ASP A 116 13.82 5.76 4.62
C ASP A 116 15.00 4.96 5.23
N SER A 117 15.13 4.93 6.56
CA SER A 117 16.29 4.40 7.28
C SER A 117 16.48 2.87 7.24
N GLY A 118 15.48 2.11 6.78
CA GLY A 118 15.53 0.66 6.61
C GLY A 118 15.99 0.18 5.23
N SER A 119 15.67 -1.07 4.89
CA SER A 119 15.90 -1.63 3.56
C SER A 119 14.66 -1.48 2.67
N ALA A 120 14.65 -0.43 1.86
CA ALA A 120 13.57 -0.13 0.93
C ALA A 120 13.83 -0.75 -0.45
N VAL A 121 12.85 -1.46 -0.99
CA VAL A 121 12.89 -2.04 -2.33
C VAL A 121 11.64 -1.65 -3.12
N LEU A 122 11.84 -0.96 -4.23
CA LEU A 122 10.85 -0.84 -5.30
C LEU A 122 11.29 -1.76 -6.44
N ASN A 123 10.59 -2.87 -6.61
CA ASN A 123 10.94 -3.93 -7.55
C ASN A 123 10.02 -3.93 -8.77
N PHE A 124 10.59 -3.73 -9.96
CA PHE A 124 9.88 -3.88 -11.22
C PHE A 124 10.10 -5.31 -11.75
N ALA A 125 9.27 -6.23 -11.28
CA ALA A 125 9.36 -7.66 -11.58
C ALA A 125 8.53 -8.03 -12.81
N HIS A 126 8.83 -7.41 -13.96
CA HIS A 126 8.27 -7.82 -15.25
C HIS A 126 9.21 -8.81 -15.96
N SER A 127 8.64 -9.69 -16.78
CA SER A 127 9.45 -10.64 -17.58
C SER A 127 9.79 -10.10 -18.98
N ASP A 128 9.28 -8.92 -19.34
CA ASP A 128 9.56 -8.28 -20.61
C ASP A 128 11.02 -7.79 -20.68
N SER A 129 11.77 -8.30 -21.65
CA SER A 129 13.16 -7.93 -21.91
C SER A 129 13.34 -6.56 -22.59
N GLY A 130 12.25 -5.89 -22.99
CA GLY A 130 12.26 -4.66 -23.78
C GLY A 130 12.16 -3.34 -23.01
N TYR A 131 12.26 -3.38 -21.67
CA TYR A 131 12.23 -2.21 -20.80
C TYR A 131 13.63 -1.72 -20.42
#